data_AF-A0A940YT96-F1
#
_entry.id   AF-A0A940YT96-F1
#
_cell.length_a   1.000
_cell.length_b   1.000
_cell.length_c   1.000
_cell.angle_alpha   90.00
_cell.angle_beta   90.00
_cell.angle_gamma   90.00
#
_symmetry.space_group_name_H-M   'P 1'
#
loop_
_entity.id
_entity.type
_entity.pdbx_description
1 polymer ?
#
loop_
_entity_poly.entity_id
_entity_poly.type
_entity_poly.pdbx_seq_one_letter_code
_entity_poly.pdbx_strand_id
1 'polypeptide(L)'
;MNDLIQAIEAAVPAGAAPGTRHRVEGRVDTGAQAHEVAIAVRMDAAGRRRETWLCDGIRVERPLLLRLTCAQTDCPQAQQAQRDWQNFHRRRLGLPQSHEHAGGRLRALQARAERNACVMLEAGALTVQAIANRFQGYARCPNHAHPPICRDLPGYDVFDGFDFVVGGGTQVLRDGRVVDMGPRVRSLAQVQAWLDESHRQAGAAIDRAAAGARS
;
A
#
# COMPACT_ATOMS: atom_id res chain seq x y z
N MET A 1 -1.48 13.18 9.36
CA MET A 1 -0.05 13.58 9.48
C MET A 1 0.31 14.69 8.50
N ASN A 2 0.09 14.53 7.19
CA ASN A 2 0.36 15.60 6.22
C ASN A 2 -0.35 16.91 6.55
N ASP A 3 -1.60 16.87 7.00
CA ASP A 3 -2.34 18.08 7.39
C ASP A 3 -1.67 18.83 8.56
N LEU A 4 -1.11 18.10 9.53
CA LEU A 4 -0.37 18.72 10.63
C LEU A 4 0.92 19.38 10.15
N ILE A 5 1.63 18.74 9.20
CA ILE A 5 2.84 19.31 8.59
C ILE A 5 2.50 20.57 7.79
N GLN A 6 1.45 20.53 6.97
CA GLN A 6 1.00 21.68 6.19
C GLN A 6 0.54 22.84 7.10
N ALA A 7 -0.20 22.53 8.16
CA ALA A 7 -0.65 23.54 9.12
C ALA A 7 0.53 24.25 9.81
N ILE A 8 1.56 23.51 10.24
CA ILE A 8 2.73 24.12 10.89
C ILE A 8 3.65 24.87 9.92
N GLU A 9 3.70 24.45 8.64
CA GLU A 9 4.41 25.15 7.58
C GLU A 9 3.70 26.47 7.20
N ALA A 10 2.38 26.48 7.18
CA ALA A 10 1.59 27.68 6.94
C ALA A 10 1.69 28.68 8.11
N ALA A 11 1.62 28.19 9.36
CA ALA A 11 1.65 29.04 10.55
C ALA A 11 3.02 29.67 10.82
N VAL A 12 4.10 28.98 10.45
CA VAL A 12 5.46 29.51 10.52
C VAL A 12 6.10 29.21 9.17
N PRO A 13 6.10 30.11 8.19
CA PRO A 13 6.77 29.86 6.91
C PRO A 13 8.30 29.97 7.04
N ALA A 14 9.02 29.52 6.00
CA ALA A 14 10.44 29.83 5.87
C ALA A 14 10.64 31.35 5.81
N GLY A 15 11.53 31.89 6.65
CA GLY A 15 11.76 33.34 6.75
C GLY A 15 10.84 34.09 7.71
N ALA A 16 10.02 33.39 8.50
CA ALA A 16 9.29 34.02 9.60
C ALA A 16 10.25 34.74 10.58
N ALA A 17 9.74 35.80 11.24
CA ALA A 17 10.57 36.61 12.13
C ALA A 17 11.18 35.77 13.27
N PRO A 18 12.43 36.04 13.69
CA PRO A 18 13.03 35.41 14.87
C PRO A 18 12.11 35.50 16.09
N GLY A 19 12.00 34.41 16.85
CA GLY A 19 11.10 34.34 18.00
C GLY A 19 9.65 33.93 17.67
N THR A 20 9.26 33.85 16.39
CA THR A 20 7.97 33.25 15.99
C THR A 20 7.91 31.81 16.47
N ARG A 21 6.78 31.41 17.08
CA ARG A 21 6.55 30.05 17.60
C ARG A 21 5.14 29.60 17.26
N HIS A 22 5.00 28.32 16.97
CA HIS A 22 3.69 27.70 16.81
C HIS A 22 3.74 26.24 17.22
N ARG A 23 2.61 25.69 17.62
CA ARG A 23 2.44 24.28 17.95
C ARG A 23 1.11 23.80 17.39
N VAL A 24 1.14 22.68 16.68
CA VAL A 24 -0.05 21.96 16.22
C VAL A 24 -0.07 20.59 16.85
N GLU A 25 -1.28 20.08 17.09
CA GLU A 25 -1.50 18.76 17.66
C GLU A 25 -2.61 18.04 16.91
N GLY A 26 -2.55 16.72 16.89
CA GLY A 26 -3.62 15.91 16.33
C GLY A 26 -3.41 14.43 16.59
N ARG A 27 -4.49 13.67 16.43
CA ARG A 27 -4.47 12.21 16.49
C ARG A 27 -4.30 11.66 15.09
N VAL A 28 -3.34 10.75 14.89
CA VAL A 28 -3.14 10.08 13.60
C VAL A 28 -3.43 8.60 13.77
N ASP A 29 -4.42 8.10 13.04
CA ASP A 29 -4.76 6.68 12.97
C ASP A 29 -4.05 6.01 11.79
N THR A 30 -3.42 4.87 12.05
CA THR A 30 -2.72 4.03 11.06
C THR A 30 -3.44 2.73 10.75
N GLY A 31 -4.65 2.54 11.27
CA GLY A 31 -5.42 1.30 11.21
C GLY A 31 -4.95 0.25 12.22
N ALA A 32 -3.66 0.17 12.50
CA ALA A 32 -3.09 -0.71 13.54
C ALA A 32 -3.05 -0.04 14.92
N GLN A 33 -2.76 1.27 14.93
CA GLN A 33 -2.62 2.05 16.15
C GLN A 33 -2.93 3.53 15.86
N ALA A 34 -3.39 4.24 16.88
CA ALA A 34 -3.51 5.68 16.84
C ALA A 34 -2.45 6.32 17.75
N HIS A 35 -1.86 7.40 17.26
CA HIS A 35 -0.83 8.16 17.95
C HIS A 35 -1.29 9.59 18.21
N GLU A 36 -0.97 10.12 19.39
CA GLU A 36 -1.08 11.55 19.67
C GLU A 36 0.20 12.23 19.17
N VAL A 37 0.04 13.15 18.22
CA VAL A 37 1.16 13.81 17.55
C VAL A 37 1.14 15.29 17.86
N ALA A 38 2.30 15.85 18.19
CA ALA A 38 2.48 17.29 18.26
C ALA A 38 3.72 17.73 17.49
N ILE A 39 3.61 18.86 16.79
CA ILE A 39 4.71 19.50 16.09
C ILE A 39 4.83 20.92 16.62
N ALA A 40 5.98 21.22 17.22
CA ALA A 40 6.30 22.57 17.68
C ALA A 40 7.43 23.14 16.83
N VAL A 41 7.25 24.37 16.37
CA VAL A 41 8.24 25.09 15.56
C VAL A 41 8.57 26.42 16.19
N ARG A 42 9.84 26.80 16.11
CA ARG A 42 10.30 28.14 16.46
C ARG A 42 11.37 28.64 15.49
N MET A 43 11.42 29.94 15.26
CA MET A 43 12.55 30.60 14.61
C MET A 43 13.59 30.98 15.66
N ASP A 44 14.82 30.49 15.51
CA ASP A 44 15.94 30.87 16.38
C ASP A 44 16.46 32.29 16.07
N ALA A 45 17.38 32.80 16.90
CA ALA A 45 17.92 34.16 16.76
C ALA A 45 18.70 34.35 15.45
N ALA A 46 19.17 33.28 14.82
CA ALA A 46 19.82 33.32 13.52
C ALA A 46 18.82 33.18 12.35
N GLY A 47 17.52 33.26 12.64
CA GLY A 47 16.46 33.08 11.64
C GLY A 47 16.33 31.63 11.15
N ARG A 48 16.89 30.65 11.85
CA ARG A 48 16.77 29.24 11.45
C ARG A 48 15.55 28.61 12.11
N ARG A 49 14.79 27.86 11.31
CA ARG A 49 13.67 27.06 11.77
C ARG A 49 14.17 25.90 12.64
N ARG A 50 13.61 25.76 13.84
CA ARG A 50 13.85 24.64 14.76
C ARG A 50 12.54 23.93 15.02
N GLU A 51 12.54 22.63 14.78
CA GLU A 51 11.35 21.79 14.90
C GLU A 51 11.53 20.80 16.05
N THR A 52 10.46 20.55 16.77
CA THR A 52 10.35 19.51 17.79
C THR A 52 9.13 18.68 17.48
N TRP A 53 9.36 17.37 17.35
CA TRP A 53 8.36 16.40 16.96
C TRP A 53 8.07 15.51 18.16
N LEU A 54 6.80 15.35 18.51
CA LEU A 54 6.35 14.50 19.60
C LEU A 54 5.39 13.42 19.10
N CYS A 55 5.55 12.22 19.64
CA CYS A 55 4.64 11.09 19.49
C CYS A 55 4.29 10.57 20.89
N ASP A 56 3.02 10.50 21.23
CA ASP A 56 2.52 10.01 22.53
C ASP A 56 3.23 10.71 23.72
N GLY A 57 3.43 12.03 23.60
CA GLY A 57 4.13 12.87 24.58
C GLY A 57 5.66 12.72 24.60
N ILE A 58 6.24 11.91 23.72
CA ILE A 58 7.68 11.62 23.68
C ILE A 58 8.32 12.30 22.47
N ARG A 59 9.43 13.01 22.70
CA ARG A 59 10.20 13.62 21.63
C ARG A 59 10.83 12.54 20.73
N VAL A 60 10.62 12.67 19.44
CA VAL A 60 11.13 11.76 18.41
C VAL A 60 11.79 12.53 17.28
N GLU A 61 12.58 11.84 16.46
CA GLU A 61 13.07 12.39 15.21
C GLU A 61 11.95 12.38 14.15
N ARG A 62 11.97 13.36 13.24
CA ARG A 62 10.98 13.47 12.15
C ARG A 62 10.86 12.17 11.34
N PRO A 63 11.94 11.49 10.91
CA PRO A 63 11.82 10.25 10.14
C PRO A 63 11.12 9.14 10.92
N LEU A 64 11.36 9.04 12.24
CA LEU A 64 10.68 8.06 13.08
C LEU A 64 9.19 8.37 13.18
N LEU A 65 8.82 9.62 13.46
CA LEU A 65 7.41 10.02 13.52
C LEU A 65 6.67 9.72 12.20
N LEU A 66 7.30 10.02 11.06
CA LEU A 66 6.72 9.73 9.75
C LEU A 66 6.50 8.24 9.51
N ARG A 67 7.40 7.37 10.00
CA ARG A 67 7.23 5.91 9.92
C ARG A 67 6.13 5.41 10.86
N LEU A 68 6.07 5.91 12.09
CA LEU A 68 5.03 5.57 13.07
C LEU A 68 3.63 5.97 12.59
N THR A 69 3.55 7.04 11.81
CA THR A 69 2.30 7.59 11.26
C THR A 69 2.07 7.24 9.79
N CYS A 70 2.80 6.26 9.25
CA CYS A 70 2.60 5.80 7.89
C CYS A 70 1.25 5.09 7.76
N ALA A 71 0.42 5.54 6.82
CA ALA A 71 -0.90 4.97 6.58
C ALA A 71 -0.88 3.64 5.77
N GLN A 72 0.30 3.23 5.28
CA GLN A 72 0.45 1.98 4.53
C GLN A 72 0.64 0.81 5.51
N THR A 73 -0.43 0.03 5.70
CA THR A 73 -0.47 -1.11 6.63
C THR A 73 0.49 -2.24 6.25
N ASP A 74 0.87 -2.33 4.97
CA ASP A 74 1.79 -3.33 4.41
C ASP A 74 3.25 -2.85 4.37
N CYS A 75 3.55 -1.62 4.82
CA CYS A 75 4.91 -1.08 4.79
C CYS A 75 5.81 -1.76 5.85
N PRO A 76 6.89 -2.48 5.44
CA PRO A 76 7.75 -3.17 6.40
C PRO A 76 8.45 -2.22 7.37
N GLN A 77 8.83 -1.02 6.91
CA GLN A 77 9.49 -0.02 7.74
C GLN A 77 8.54 0.59 8.78
N ALA A 78 7.28 0.80 8.41
CA ALA A 78 6.25 1.29 9.32
C ALA A 78 5.93 0.23 10.39
N GLN A 79 5.69 -1.02 9.96
CA GLN A 79 5.45 -2.13 10.86
C GLN A 79 6.61 -2.35 11.83
N GLN A 80 7.85 -2.25 11.36
CA GLN A 80 9.02 -2.36 12.23
C GLN A 80 9.08 -1.23 13.24
N ALA A 81 8.90 0.03 12.81
CA ALA A 81 8.89 1.18 13.71
C ALA A 81 7.78 1.07 14.77
N GLN A 82 6.59 0.64 14.38
CA GLN A 82 5.46 0.42 15.30
C GLN A 82 5.77 -0.67 16.34
N ARG A 83 6.34 -1.81 15.91
CA ARG A 83 6.79 -2.86 16.84
C ARG A 83 7.84 -2.35 17.81
N ASP A 84 8.84 -1.63 17.32
CA ASP A 84 9.91 -1.07 18.15
C ASP A 84 9.37 -0.03 19.16
N TRP A 85 8.41 0.78 18.73
CA TRP A 85 7.72 1.74 19.58
C TRP A 85 6.88 1.08 20.67
N GLN A 86 6.11 0.05 20.34
CA GLN A 86 5.36 -0.74 21.31
C GLN A 86 6.31 -1.41 22.31
N ASN A 87 7.41 -2.00 21.85
CA ASN A 87 8.43 -2.60 22.71
C ASN A 87 9.11 -1.56 23.61
N PHE A 88 9.34 -0.34 23.12
CA PHE A 88 9.84 0.77 23.93
C PHE A 88 8.88 1.11 25.06
N HIS A 89 7.59 1.28 24.78
CA HIS A 89 6.57 1.58 25.80
C HIS A 89 6.41 0.44 26.80
N ARG A 90 6.40 -0.82 26.35
CA ARG A 90 6.35 -1.99 27.25
C ARG A 90 7.53 -2.03 28.21
N ARG A 91 8.75 -1.78 27.71
CA ARG A 91 9.96 -1.67 28.57
C ARG A 91 9.82 -0.56 29.61
N ARG A 92 9.27 0.60 29.21
CA ARG A 92 9.04 1.72 30.14
C ARG A 92 8.02 1.38 31.24
N LEU A 93 7.07 0.49 30.94
CA LEU A 93 6.06 -0.01 31.88
C LEU A 93 6.50 -1.28 32.64
N GLY A 94 7.74 -1.75 32.45
CA GLY A 94 8.22 -2.99 33.09
C GLY A 94 7.57 -4.28 32.57
N LEU A 95 6.90 -4.22 31.41
CA LEU A 95 6.22 -5.36 30.81
C LEU A 95 7.21 -6.20 29.98
N PRO A 96 7.05 -7.55 29.96
CA PRO A 96 7.91 -8.42 29.16
C PRO A 96 7.78 -8.14 27.66
N GLN A 97 8.81 -8.44 26.88
CA GLN A 97 8.76 -8.26 25.41
C GLN A 97 7.72 -9.17 24.77
N SER A 98 7.07 -8.71 23.69
CA SER A 98 6.19 -9.58 22.90
C SER A 98 7.04 -10.41 21.97
N HIS A 99 7.20 -11.69 22.31
CA HIS A 99 7.67 -12.68 21.35
C HIS A 99 6.50 -13.11 20.47
N GLU A 100 6.08 -12.25 19.54
CA GLU A 100 5.16 -12.64 18.46
C GLU A 100 5.89 -13.54 17.45
N HIS A 101 6.29 -14.75 17.87
CA HIS A 101 6.94 -15.74 17.01
C HIS A 101 6.13 -17.03 16.88
N ALA A 102 5.07 -17.22 17.68
CA ALA A 102 4.30 -18.48 17.69
C ALA A 102 3.33 -18.65 16.49
N GLY A 103 2.88 -17.55 15.85
CA GLY A 103 1.95 -17.61 14.71
C GLY A 103 2.61 -17.63 13.33
N GLY A 104 3.93 -17.41 13.26
CA GLY A 104 4.63 -17.16 12.00
C GLY A 104 4.66 -18.35 11.05
N ARG A 105 4.81 -19.57 11.59
CA ARG A 105 4.87 -20.79 10.77
C ARG A 105 3.51 -21.16 10.18
N LEU A 106 2.42 -21.01 10.93
CA LEU A 106 1.08 -21.29 10.44
C LEU A 106 0.63 -20.25 9.40
N ARG A 107 0.92 -18.96 9.64
CA ARG A 107 0.69 -17.89 8.67
C ARG A 107 1.53 -18.06 7.41
N ALA A 108 2.79 -18.49 7.53
CA ALA A 108 3.64 -18.76 6.37
C ALA A 108 3.12 -19.94 5.53
N LEU A 109 2.56 -20.97 6.18
CA LEU A 109 1.91 -22.10 5.51
C LEU A 109 0.59 -21.69 4.83
N GLN A 110 -0.27 -20.91 5.50
CA GLN A 110 -1.49 -20.36 4.91
C GLN A 110 -1.18 -19.43 3.72
N ALA A 111 -0.23 -18.52 3.86
CA ALA A 111 0.21 -17.66 2.77
C ALA A 111 0.85 -18.45 1.60
N ARG A 112 1.38 -19.66 1.85
CA ARG A 112 1.88 -20.54 0.79
C ARG A 112 0.74 -21.32 0.11
N ALA A 113 -0.27 -21.74 0.86
CA ALA A 113 -1.48 -22.37 0.31
C ALA A 113 -2.28 -21.39 -0.57
N GLU A 114 -2.44 -20.14 -0.13
CA GLU A 114 -3.11 -19.08 -0.90
C GLU A 114 -2.35 -18.70 -2.19
N ARG A 115 -1.02 -18.84 -2.20
CA ARG A 115 -0.17 -18.57 -3.38
C ARG A 115 -0.30 -19.60 -4.50
N ASN A 116 -0.88 -20.76 -4.22
CA ASN A 116 -1.08 -21.82 -5.20
C ASN A 116 -2.57 -22.10 -5.45
N ALA A 117 -3.45 -21.21 -5.01
CA ALA A 117 -4.88 -21.36 -5.25
C ALA A 117 -5.16 -21.23 -6.75
N CYS A 118 -5.66 -22.31 -7.33
CA CYS A 118 -6.11 -22.40 -8.70
C CYS A 118 -7.63 -22.49 -8.70
N VAL A 119 -8.29 -21.61 -9.46
CA VAL A 119 -9.75 -21.58 -9.57
C VAL A 119 -10.13 -21.68 -11.04
N MET A 120 -11.00 -22.63 -11.37
CA MET A 120 -11.60 -22.73 -12.69
C MET A 120 -12.81 -21.81 -12.77
N LEU A 121 -12.93 -21.05 -13.86
CA LEU A 121 -14.03 -20.14 -14.13
C LEU A 121 -14.59 -20.43 -15.53
N GLU A 122 -15.90 -20.32 -15.67
CA GLU A 122 -16.62 -20.71 -16.89
C GLU A 122 -17.61 -19.60 -17.30
N ALA A 123 -17.74 -19.37 -18.61
CA ALA A 123 -18.80 -18.56 -19.22
C ALA A 123 -19.22 -19.17 -20.56
N GLY A 124 -20.39 -19.82 -20.57
CA GLY A 124 -20.86 -20.59 -21.72
C GLY A 124 -19.92 -21.75 -22.03
N ALA A 125 -19.31 -21.75 -23.21
CA ALA A 125 -18.33 -22.76 -23.62
C ALA A 125 -16.87 -22.39 -23.30
N LEU A 126 -16.61 -21.16 -22.82
CA LEU A 126 -15.26 -20.72 -22.46
C LEU A 126 -14.95 -21.14 -21.03
N THR A 127 -13.79 -21.74 -20.83
CA THR A 127 -13.29 -22.15 -19.51
C THR A 127 -11.88 -21.61 -19.34
N VAL A 128 -11.59 -20.99 -18.20
CA VAL A 128 -10.24 -20.49 -17.89
C VAL A 128 -9.80 -20.89 -16.50
N GLN A 129 -8.49 -21.01 -16.33
CA GLN A 129 -7.81 -21.26 -15.08
C GLN A 129 -7.23 -19.97 -14.54
N ALA A 130 -7.71 -19.51 -13.38
CA ALA A 130 -7.15 -18.39 -12.64
C ALA A 130 -6.22 -18.89 -11.53
N ILE A 131 -4.93 -18.57 -11.64
CA ILE A 131 -3.91 -18.94 -10.67
C ILE A 131 -3.54 -17.71 -9.85
N ALA A 132 -3.71 -17.80 -8.53
CA ALA A 132 -3.29 -16.74 -7.62
C ALA A 132 -1.78 -16.51 -7.73
N ASN A 133 -1.35 -15.25 -7.90
CA ASN A 133 0.05 -14.88 -7.99
C ASN A 133 0.34 -13.60 -7.20
N ARG A 134 1.64 -13.32 -6.96
CA ARG A 134 2.15 -12.13 -6.29
C ARG A 134 3.02 -11.35 -7.26
N PHE A 135 2.66 -10.10 -7.49
CA PHE A 135 3.38 -9.22 -8.40
C PHE A 135 4.10 -8.12 -7.61
N GLN A 136 5.36 -7.87 -7.97
CA GLN A 136 6.13 -6.79 -7.36
C GLN A 136 5.63 -5.44 -7.85
N GLY A 137 5.05 -4.64 -6.97
CA GLY A 137 4.67 -3.26 -7.24
C GLY A 137 5.47 -2.28 -6.39
N TYR A 138 5.73 -1.10 -6.93
CA TYR A 138 6.40 0.00 -6.24
C TYR A 138 5.38 0.99 -5.71
N ALA A 139 5.25 1.07 -4.39
CA ALA A 139 4.41 2.06 -3.74
C ALA A 139 5.27 3.21 -3.21
N ARG A 140 4.92 4.44 -3.60
CA ARG A 140 5.43 5.63 -2.92
C ARG A 140 4.71 5.79 -1.59
N CYS A 141 5.45 6.16 -0.55
CA CYS A 141 4.87 6.56 0.72
C CYS A 141 4.13 7.90 0.52
N PRO A 142 2.84 8.01 0.86
CA PRO A 142 2.10 9.28 0.76
C PRO A 142 2.70 10.41 1.61
N ASN A 143 3.37 10.05 2.71
CA ASN A 143 4.01 10.99 3.63
C ASN A 143 5.52 11.11 3.39
N HIS A 144 6.04 10.49 2.33
CA HIS A 144 7.48 10.42 2.02
C HIS A 144 8.36 9.98 3.20
N ALA A 145 7.81 9.13 4.09
CA ALA A 145 8.50 8.63 5.28
C ALA A 145 9.71 7.74 4.94
N HIS A 146 9.69 7.18 3.73
CA HIS A 146 10.69 6.25 3.22
C HIS A 146 10.74 6.31 1.69
N PRO A 147 11.83 5.83 1.07
CA PRO A 147 11.87 5.61 -0.38
C PRO A 147 10.71 4.71 -0.84
N PRO A 148 10.38 4.72 -2.14
CA PRO A 148 9.41 3.79 -2.70
C PRO A 148 9.76 2.36 -2.30
N ILE A 149 8.78 1.64 -1.75
CA ILE A 149 8.97 0.26 -1.33
C ILE A 149 8.45 -0.68 -2.41
N CYS A 150 9.16 -1.79 -2.60
CA CYS A 150 8.63 -2.93 -3.33
C CYS A 150 7.64 -3.65 -2.40
N ARG A 151 6.42 -3.87 -2.89
CA ARG A 151 5.35 -4.60 -2.20
C ARG A 151 4.85 -5.75 -3.08
N ASP A 152 4.48 -6.84 -2.43
CA ASP A 152 3.88 -7.99 -3.09
C ASP A 152 2.37 -7.77 -3.22
N LEU A 153 1.93 -7.42 -4.42
CA LEU A 153 0.52 -7.21 -4.73
C LEU A 153 -0.14 -8.53 -5.14
N PRO A 154 -1.24 -8.94 -4.48
CA PRO A 154 -1.97 -10.13 -4.88
C PRO A 154 -2.71 -9.87 -6.21
N GLY A 155 -2.76 -10.89 -7.06
CA GLY A 155 -3.55 -10.89 -8.27
C GLY A 155 -3.65 -12.28 -8.87
N TYR A 156 -4.05 -12.37 -10.12
CA TYR A 156 -4.23 -13.63 -10.83
C TYR A 156 -3.57 -13.59 -12.20
N ASP A 157 -2.92 -14.69 -12.56
CA ASP A 157 -2.62 -15.03 -13.95
C ASP A 157 -3.71 -15.97 -14.45
N VAL A 158 -4.23 -15.70 -15.65
CA VAL A 158 -5.36 -16.40 -16.26
C VAL A 158 -4.88 -17.14 -17.50
N PHE A 159 -5.22 -18.42 -17.58
CA PHE A 159 -4.86 -19.32 -18.66
C PHE A 159 -6.11 -19.94 -19.29
N ASP A 160 -6.06 -20.18 -20.60
CA ASP A 160 -7.00 -21.02 -21.33
C ASP A 160 -6.24 -22.29 -21.74
N GLY A 161 -6.53 -23.40 -21.07
CA GLY A 161 -5.68 -24.59 -21.13
C GLY A 161 -4.25 -24.29 -20.68
N PHE A 162 -3.31 -24.30 -21.63
CA PHE A 162 -1.89 -23.99 -21.40
C PHE A 162 -1.50 -22.58 -21.88
N ASP A 163 -2.40 -21.88 -22.56
CA ASP A 163 -2.11 -20.58 -23.14
C ASP A 163 -2.35 -19.48 -22.11
N PHE A 164 -1.34 -18.62 -21.92
CA PHE A 164 -1.48 -17.44 -21.06
C PHE A 164 -2.34 -16.40 -21.74
N VAL A 165 -3.43 -16.00 -21.08
CA VAL A 165 -4.43 -15.11 -21.67
C VAL A 165 -4.33 -13.70 -21.11
N VAL A 166 -4.41 -13.57 -19.78
CA VAL A 166 -4.36 -12.28 -19.12
C VAL A 166 -3.83 -12.42 -17.71
N GLY A 167 -2.89 -11.56 -17.35
CA GLY A 167 -2.17 -11.61 -16.10
C GLY A 167 -0.95 -10.72 -16.21
N GLY A 168 -0.05 -10.79 -15.24
CA GLY A 168 1.28 -10.20 -15.37
C GLY A 168 1.37 -8.66 -15.44
N GLY A 169 2.50 -8.15 -14.95
CA GLY A 169 2.94 -6.77 -15.13
C GLY A 169 2.28 -5.77 -14.20
N THR A 170 3.01 -5.37 -13.16
CA THR A 170 2.72 -4.12 -12.41
C THR A 170 3.13 -2.89 -13.19
N GLN A 171 3.86 -3.05 -14.29
CA GLN A 171 4.45 -1.96 -15.04
C GLN A 171 3.85 -1.89 -16.44
N VAL A 172 3.45 -0.70 -16.85
CA VAL A 172 3.08 -0.38 -18.23
C VAL A 172 3.97 0.73 -18.74
N LEU A 173 4.32 0.67 -20.03
CA LEU A 173 4.94 1.80 -20.71
C LEU A 173 3.85 2.80 -21.10
N ARG A 174 3.92 4.01 -20.57
CA ARG A 174 3.05 5.13 -20.91
C ARG A 174 3.91 6.34 -21.23
N ASP A 175 3.79 6.87 -22.44
CA ASP A 175 4.56 8.02 -22.91
C ASP A 175 6.09 7.86 -22.73
N GLY A 176 6.60 6.66 -23.02
CA GLY A 176 8.01 6.31 -22.86
C GLY A 176 8.49 6.16 -21.41
N ARG A 177 7.58 6.21 -20.43
CA ARG A 177 7.87 6.04 -19.01
C ARG A 177 7.25 4.76 -18.48
N VAL A 178 7.98 4.06 -17.64
CA VAL A 178 7.47 2.91 -16.87
C VAL A 178 6.58 3.46 -15.75
N VAL A 179 5.29 3.14 -15.80
CA VAL A 179 4.30 3.51 -14.78
C VAL A 179 3.86 2.26 -14.04
N ASP A 180 3.92 2.31 -12.71
CA ASP A 180 3.41 1.24 -11.86
C ASP A 180 1.89 1.34 -11.70
N MET A 181 1.17 0.35 -12.20
CA MET A 181 -0.29 0.25 -12.21
C MET A 181 -0.80 -0.86 -11.27
N GLY A 182 0.10 -1.61 -10.62
CA GLY A 182 -0.26 -2.85 -9.92
C GLY A 182 -0.76 -3.95 -10.86
N PRO A 183 -1.21 -5.10 -10.33
CA PRO A 183 -1.66 -6.23 -11.14
C PRO A 183 -2.82 -5.85 -12.05
N ARG A 184 -2.80 -6.32 -13.30
CA ARG A 184 -3.89 -6.14 -14.28
C ARG A 184 -5.19 -6.80 -13.82
N VAL A 185 -5.06 -7.96 -13.17
CA VAL A 185 -6.17 -8.72 -12.60
C VAL A 185 -5.90 -8.91 -11.11
N ARG A 186 -6.69 -8.25 -10.28
CA ARG A 186 -6.52 -8.18 -8.81
C ARG A 186 -7.48 -9.07 -8.05
N SER A 187 -8.51 -9.60 -8.72
CA SER A 187 -9.57 -10.41 -8.11
C SER A 187 -10.19 -11.39 -9.09
N LEU A 188 -10.78 -12.48 -8.58
CA LEU A 188 -11.57 -13.41 -9.38
C LEU A 188 -12.77 -12.74 -10.06
N ALA A 189 -13.37 -11.72 -9.43
CA ALA A 189 -14.45 -10.96 -10.03
C ALA A 189 -14.00 -10.23 -11.32
N GLN A 190 -12.75 -9.75 -11.37
CA GLN A 190 -12.18 -9.18 -12.58
C GLN A 190 -11.88 -10.24 -13.64
N VAL A 191 -11.49 -11.46 -13.24
CA VAL A 191 -11.34 -12.57 -14.18
C VAL A 191 -12.70 -12.93 -14.80
N GLN A 192 -13.74 -13.07 -13.97
CA GLN A 192 -15.08 -13.40 -14.44
C GLN A 192 -15.62 -12.32 -15.39
N ALA A 193 -15.49 -11.04 -15.04
CA ALA A 193 -15.93 -9.95 -15.91
C ALA A 193 -15.21 -9.96 -17.27
N TRP A 194 -13.91 -10.27 -17.28
CA TRP A 194 -13.15 -10.44 -18.53
C TRP A 194 -13.63 -11.66 -19.34
N LEU A 195 -13.94 -12.77 -18.68
CA LEU A 195 -14.44 -13.99 -19.32
C LEU A 195 -15.83 -13.79 -19.93
N ASP A 196 -16.74 -13.13 -19.20
CA ASP A 196 -18.09 -12.79 -19.66
C ASP A 196 -18.02 -11.87 -20.89
N GLU A 197 -17.14 -10.87 -20.87
CA GLU A 197 -16.92 -9.98 -22.02
C GLU A 197 -16.40 -10.75 -23.23
N SER A 198 -15.42 -11.62 -23.03
CA SER A 198 -14.84 -12.45 -24.09
C SER A 198 -15.90 -13.38 -24.70
N HIS A 199 -16.77 -13.96 -23.88
CA HIS A 199 -17.90 -14.78 -24.33
C HIS A 199 -18.87 -13.98 -25.19
N ARG A 200 -19.24 -12.76 -24.77
CA ARG A 200 -20.12 -11.87 -25.57
C ARG A 200 -19.51 -11.50 -26.91
N GLN A 201 -18.21 -11.20 -26.94
CA GLN A 201 -17.50 -10.85 -28.17
C GLN A 201 -17.44 -12.03 -29.15
N ALA A 202 -17.19 -13.24 -28.64
CA ALA A 202 -17.18 -14.46 -29.44
C ALA A 202 -18.58 -14.73 -30.06
N GLY A 203 -19.64 -14.62 -29.27
CA GLY A 203 -21.02 -14.76 -29.77
C GLY A 203 -21.32 -13.76 -30.90
N ALA A 204 -21.01 -12.47 -30.68
CA ALA A 204 -21.21 -11.44 -31.69
C ALA A 204 -20.38 -11.66 -32.97
N ALA A 205 -19.19 -12.26 -32.87
CA ALA A 205 -18.39 -12.63 -34.04
C ALA A 205 -19.01 -13.76 -34.85
N ILE A 206 -19.53 -14.80 -34.17
CA ILE A 206 -20.24 -15.93 -34.80
C ILE A 206 -21.50 -15.43 -35.52
N ASP A 207 -22.28 -14.57 -34.88
CA ASP A 207 -23.51 -14.00 -35.47
C ASP A 207 -23.21 -13.20 -36.75
N ARG A 208 -22.13 -12.40 -36.75
CA ARG A 208 -21.67 -11.65 -37.93
C ARG A 208 -21.23 -12.57 -39.06
N ALA A 209 -20.46 -13.62 -38.75
CA ALA A 209 -20.02 -14.60 -39.75
C ALA A 209 -21.22 -15.34 -40.37
N ALA A 210 -22.19 -15.73 -39.55
CA ALA A 210 -23.41 -16.39 -40.02
C ALA A 210 -24.29 -15.46 -40.87
N ALA A 211 -24.36 -14.16 -40.54
CA ALA A 211 -25.07 -13.18 -41.34
C ALA A 211 -24.40 -12.95 -42.71
N GLY A 212 -23.08 -12.84 -42.76
CA GLY A 212 -22.32 -12.67 -44.01
C GLY A 212 -22.28 -13.91 -44.90
N ALA A 213 -22.44 -15.11 -44.35
CA ALA A 213 -22.56 -16.35 -45.14
C ALA A 213 -23.94 -16.54 -45.79
N ARG A 214 -24.94 -15.76 -45.37
CA ARG A 214 -26.32 -15.80 -45.89
C ARG A 214 -26.63 -14.71 -46.92
N SER A 215 -25.70 -13.78 -47.15
CA SER A 215 -25.76 -12.72 -48.17
C SER A 215 -24.97 -13.11 -49.40
#